data_AF-A0A315EUZ8-F1
#
_entry.id   AF-A0A315EUZ8-F1
#
_cell.length_a   1.000
_cell.length_b   1.000
_cell.length_c   1.000
_cell.angle_alpha   90.00
_cell.angle_beta   90.00
_cell.angle_gamma   90.00
#
_symmetry.space_group_name_H-M   'P 1'
#
loop_
_entity.id
_entity.type
_entity.pdbx_description
1 polymer ?
#
loop_
_entity_poly.entity_id
_entity_poly.type
_entity_poly.pdbx_seq_one_letter_code
_entity_poly.pdbx_strand_id
1 'polypeptide(L)'
;MHHLKALLLASLVLTSNLTLAAQWTAIGLFDIGTFYVDTDNITHAGENHKAWTMLDYREPKVHAPTGKHFKSTRMQMEFNCKEQTVRTLSLSYHTGVRLSGDALSTEGVIGPFEPVPPETPIFKIMRLVC
;
A
#
# COMPACT_ATOMS: atom_id res chain seq x y z
N MET A 1 -6.10 49.19 -19.68
CA MET A 1 -6.97 48.18 -19.03
C MET A 1 -6.95 46.78 -19.69
N HIS A 2 -6.30 46.58 -20.84
CA HIS A 2 -6.17 45.24 -21.46
C HIS A 2 -4.99 44.41 -20.92
N HIS A 3 -3.88 45.07 -20.54
CA HIS A 3 -2.70 44.39 -19.98
C HIS A 3 -2.95 43.78 -18.59
N LEU A 4 -3.80 44.40 -17.77
CA LEU A 4 -4.18 43.88 -16.45
C LEU A 4 -5.03 42.60 -16.55
N LYS A 5 -5.88 42.51 -17.59
CA LYS A 5 -6.67 41.31 -17.90
C LYS A 5 -5.78 40.17 -18.42
N ALA A 6 -4.75 40.49 -19.20
CA ALA A 6 -3.78 39.52 -19.68
C ALA A 6 -2.93 38.92 -18.54
N LEU A 7 -2.54 39.75 -17.54
CA LEU A 7 -1.84 39.26 -16.35
C LEU A 7 -2.73 38.36 -15.46
N LEU A 8 -4.02 38.67 -15.35
CA LEU A 8 -5.00 37.85 -14.62
C LEU A 8 -5.29 36.51 -15.29
N LEU A 9 -5.19 36.43 -16.62
CA LEU A 9 -5.34 35.16 -17.37
C LEU A 9 -4.08 34.30 -17.33
N ALA A 10 -2.90 34.90 -17.13
CA ALA A 10 -1.64 34.16 -17.00
C ALA A 10 -1.44 33.53 -15.61
N SER A 11 -2.11 34.04 -14.56
CA SER A 11 -1.97 33.48 -13.21
C SER A 11 -2.85 32.26 -12.91
N LEU A 12 -3.79 31.91 -13.80
CA LEU A 12 -4.78 30.85 -13.52
C LEU A 12 -4.36 29.45 -14.00
N VAL A 13 -3.18 29.30 -14.63
CA VAL A 13 -2.73 28.02 -15.23
C VAL A 13 -1.75 27.23 -14.34
N LEU A 14 -1.39 27.76 -13.16
CA LEU A 14 -0.42 27.12 -12.25
C LEU A 14 -1.04 26.41 -11.04
N THR A 15 -2.32 26.00 -11.11
CA THR A 15 -2.79 24.91 -10.24
C THR A 15 -2.43 23.60 -10.90
N SER A 16 -1.13 23.29 -10.94
CA SER A 16 -0.67 21.93 -11.20
C SER A 16 -1.42 21.04 -10.24
N ASN A 17 -2.28 20.16 -10.77
CA ASN A 17 -2.87 19.08 -10.01
C ASN A 17 -1.70 18.29 -9.43
N LEU A 18 -1.35 18.56 -8.18
CA LEU A 18 -0.50 17.68 -7.40
C LEU A 18 -1.38 16.44 -7.21
N THR A 19 -1.31 15.51 -8.17
CA THR A 19 -1.73 14.14 -7.93
C THR A 19 -0.87 13.68 -6.77
N LEU A 20 -1.48 13.66 -5.58
CA LEU A 20 -0.86 13.10 -4.39
C LEU A 20 -0.72 11.61 -4.68
N ALA A 21 0.40 11.23 -5.29
CA ALA A 21 0.76 9.83 -5.43
C ALA A 21 0.77 9.27 -4.02
N ALA A 22 0.05 8.17 -3.78
CA ALA A 22 0.00 7.53 -2.47
C ALA A 22 1.43 7.41 -1.92
N GLN A 23 1.71 8.09 -0.81
CA GLN A 23 3.04 8.14 -0.26
C GLN A 23 3.27 6.85 0.54
N TRP A 24 3.83 5.85 -0.13
CA TRP A 24 4.18 4.58 0.49
C TRP A 24 5.39 4.76 1.41
N THR A 25 5.17 4.59 2.71
CA THR A 25 6.24 4.61 3.72
C THR A 25 6.96 3.27 3.73
N ALA A 26 8.26 3.28 3.40
CA ALA A 26 9.08 2.08 3.46
C ALA A 26 9.37 1.67 4.92
N ILE A 27 9.04 0.42 5.27
CA ILE A 27 9.28 -0.18 6.58
C ILE A 27 10.71 -0.71 6.70
N GLY A 28 11.29 -1.09 5.57
CA GLY A 28 12.64 -1.62 5.46
C GLY A 28 12.76 -2.77 4.46
N LEU A 29 14.00 -3.15 4.21
CA LEU A 29 14.36 -4.31 3.41
C LEU A 29 14.43 -5.55 4.30
N PHE A 30 13.78 -6.62 3.86
CA PHE A 30 13.80 -7.93 4.47
C PHE A 30 14.22 -8.98 3.44
N ASP A 31 14.28 -10.24 3.84
CA ASP A 31 14.79 -11.33 3.00
C ASP A 31 14.08 -11.41 1.65
N ILE A 32 12.75 -11.34 1.67
CA ILE A 32 11.93 -11.52 0.46
C ILE A 32 11.74 -10.24 -0.36
N GLY A 33 12.00 -9.07 0.21
CA GLY A 33 11.68 -7.79 -0.44
C GLY A 33 11.56 -6.61 0.51
N THR A 34 11.12 -5.49 -0.05
CA THR A 34 10.87 -4.25 0.71
C THR A 34 9.39 -4.16 1.04
N PHE A 35 9.09 -3.95 2.32
CA PHE A 35 7.73 -3.73 2.78
C PHE A 35 7.44 -2.24 2.89
N TYR A 36 6.22 -1.87 2.55
CA TYR A 36 5.70 -0.51 2.64
C TYR A 36 4.31 -0.51 3.26
N VAL A 37 3.94 0.63 3.85
CA VAL A 37 2.61 0.91 4.37
C VAL A 37 2.13 2.27 3.87
N ASP A 38 0.85 2.37 3.54
CA ASP A 38 0.18 3.64 3.28
C ASP A 38 -0.31 4.21 4.62
N THR A 39 0.48 5.13 5.20
CA THR A 39 0.15 5.76 6.49
C THR A 39 -0.94 6.83 6.37
N ASP A 40 -1.15 7.36 5.17
CA ASP A 40 -2.07 8.48 4.95
C ASP A 40 -3.53 8.02 4.89
N ASN A 41 -3.75 6.73 4.64
CA ASN A 41 -5.08 6.13 4.44
C ASN A 41 -5.41 5.05 5.48
N ILE A 42 -4.87 5.17 6.70
CA ILE A 42 -5.24 4.29 7.82
C ILE A 42 -6.67 4.62 8.26
N THR A 43 -7.51 3.59 8.41
CA THR A 43 -8.88 3.75 8.90
C THR A 43 -9.06 3.06 10.25
N HIS A 44 -9.80 3.68 11.16
CA HIS A 44 -9.99 3.20 12.53
C HIS A 44 -11.45 2.79 12.79
N ALA A 45 -11.66 1.66 13.46
CA ALA A 45 -12.97 1.17 13.88
C ALA A 45 -12.87 0.45 15.24
N GLY A 46 -12.96 1.22 16.32
CA GLY A 46 -12.66 0.71 17.66
C GLY A 46 -11.21 0.24 17.74
N GLU A 47 -11.00 -0.97 18.25
CA GLU A 47 -9.66 -1.59 18.35
C GLU A 47 -9.12 -2.13 17.01
N ASN A 48 -9.94 -2.13 15.95
CA ASN A 48 -9.56 -2.65 14.65
C ASN A 48 -9.18 -1.50 13.70
N HIS A 49 -7.92 -1.46 13.29
CA HIS A 49 -7.40 -0.49 12.33
C HIS A 49 -7.08 -1.18 11.01
N LYS A 50 -7.27 -0.50 9.88
CA LYS A 50 -6.94 -1.03 8.55
C LYS A 50 -5.91 -0.17 7.87
N ALA A 51 -4.97 -0.82 7.19
CA ALA A 51 -3.97 -0.17 6.37
C ALA A 51 -3.77 -0.93 5.07
N TRP A 52 -3.39 -0.20 4.02
CA TRP A 52 -2.84 -0.80 2.81
C TRP A 52 -1.34 -1.02 2.99
N THR A 53 -0.87 -2.20 2.58
CA THR A 53 0.54 -2.56 2.59
C THR A 53 0.96 -3.00 1.20
N MET A 54 2.25 -2.85 0.93
CA MET A 54 2.87 -3.28 -0.31
C MET A 54 4.12 -4.08 0.00
N LEU A 55 4.30 -5.17 -0.72
CA LEU A 55 5.56 -5.91 -0.76
C LEU A 55 6.12 -5.84 -2.17
N ASP A 56 7.32 -5.28 -2.29
CA ASP A 56 8.11 -5.27 -3.51
C ASP A 56 9.17 -6.37 -3.41
N TYR A 57 9.00 -7.44 -4.19
CA TYR A 57 9.85 -8.62 -4.10
C TYR A 57 11.22 -8.35 -4.72
N ARG A 58 12.26 -8.91 -4.08
CA ARG A 58 13.63 -8.86 -4.63
C ARG A 58 13.71 -9.57 -5.98
N GLU A 59 13.16 -10.78 -6.04
CA GLU A 59 13.13 -11.62 -7.23
C GLU A 59 11.68 -11.84 -7.71
N PRO A 60 11.43 -11.89 -9.03
CA PRO A 60 10.11 -12.23 -9.56
C PRO A 60 9.58 -13.53 -8.97
N LYS A 61 8.28 -13.56 -8.68
CA LYS A 61 7.53 -14.74 -8.25
C LYS A 61 6.59 -15.19 -9.36
N VAL A 62 6.10 -16.43 -9.28
CA VAL A 62 5.15 -16.99 -10.25
C VAL A 62 3.76 -17.01 -9.63
N HIS A 63 2.79 -16.37 -10.28
CA HIS A 63 1.40 -16.38 -9.86
C HIS A 63 0.77 -17.70 -10.30
N ALA A 64 0.65 -18.65 -9.36
CA ALA A 64 0.28 -20.05 -9.63
C ALA A 64 -0.97 -20.23 -10.51
N PRO A 65 -2.08 -19.48 -10.33
CA PRO A 65 -3.27 -19.62 -11.18
C PRO A 65 -3.03 -19.26 -12.66
N THR A 66 -2.11 -18.34 -12.95
CA THR A 66 -1.89 -17.81 -14.31
C THR A 66 -0.57 -18.22 -14.94
N GLY A 67 0.39 -18.72 -14.16
CA GLY A 67 1.77 -18.97 -14.58
C GLY A 67 2.60 -17.72 -14.88
N LYS A 68 2.01 -16.52 -14.80
CA LYS A 68 2.71 -15.26 -15.09
C LYS A 68 3.60 -14.83 -13.93
N HIS A 69 4.67 -14.11 -14.25
CA HIS A 69 5.55 -13.53 -13.25
C HIS A 69 4.95 -12.25 -12.64
N PHE A 70 5.20 -12.04 -11.35
CA PHE A 70 4.88 -10.81 -10.63
C PHE A 70 6.06 -10.34 -9.78
N LYS A 71 6.12 -9.03 -9.52
CA LYS A 71 7.20 -8.40 -8.74
C LYS A 71 6.72 -7.64 -7.52
N SER A 72 5.44 -7.32 -7.42
CA SER A 72 4.91 -6.69 -6.21
C SER A 72 3.49 -7.15 -5.90
N THR A 73 3.11 -7.03 -4.65
CA THR A 73 1.76 -7.30 -4.16
C THR A 73 1.26 -6.15 -3.31
N ARG A 74 -0.04 -5.87 -3.39
CA ARG A 74 -0.74 -4.98 -2.46
C ARG A 74 -1.72 -5.77 -1.62
N MET A 75 -1.71 -5.55 -0.32
CA MET A 75 -2.64 -6.14 0.63
C MET A 75 -3.41 -5.06 1.39
N GLN A 76 -4.68 -5.32 1.70
CA GLN A 76 -5.35 -4.61 2.79
C GLN A 76 -5.29 -5.49 4.02
N MET A 77 -4.73 -4.97 5.11
CA MET A 77 -4.64 -5.67 6.38
C MET A 77 -5.52 -4.98 7.40
N GLU A 78 -6.16 -5.76 8.26
CA GLU A 78 -6.84 -5.29 9.45
C GLU A 78 -6.09 -5.80 10.68
N PHE A 79 -5.78 -4.88 11.58
CA PHE A 79 -5.03 -5.08 12.80
C PHE A 79 -5.97 -4.89 13.98
N ASN A 80 -6.07 -5.88 14.86
CA ASN A 80 -6.63 -5.68 16.17
C ASN A 80 -5.50 -5.21 17.09
N CYS A 81 -5.50 -3.92 17.42
CA CYS A 81 -4.42 -3.26 18.13
C CYS A 81 -4.34 -3.65 19.61
N LYS A 82 -5.49 -4.01 20.21
CA LYS A 82 -5.57 -4.49 21.58
C LYS A 82 -5.02 -5.90 21.73
N GLU A 83 -5.45 -6.82 20.87
CA GLU A 83 -5.09 -8.24 20.93
C GLU A 83 -3.81 -8.55 20.14
N GLN A 84 -3.23 -7.56 19.46
CA GLN A 84 -2.02 -7.68 18.63
C GLN A 84 -2.12 -8.81 17.58
N THR A 85 -3.28 -8.86 16.91
CA THR A 85 -3.54 -9.82 15.82
C THR A 85 -3.77 -9.09 14.49
N VAL A 86 -3.58 -9.80 13.39
CA VAL A 86 -3.78 -9.27 12.03
C VAL A 86 -4.57 -10.26 11.19
N ARG A 87 -5.34 -9.75 10.22
CA ARG A 87 -5.85 -10.54 9.10
C ARG A 87 -5.67 -9.79 7.79
N THR A 88 -5.54 -10.55 6.70
CA THR A 88 -5.63 -9.99 5.35
C THR A 88 -7.10 -9.88 4.96
N LEU A 89 -7.47 -8.83 4.24
CA LEU A 89 -8.81 -8.61 3.68
C LEU A 89 -8.81 -8.68 2.15
N SER A 90 -7.71 -8.25 1.54
CA SER A 90 -7.54 -8.23 0.09
C SER A 90 -6.08 -8.45 -0.28
N LEU A 91 -5.85 -9.06 -1.44
CA LEU A 91 -4.55 -9.26 -2.07
C LEU A 91 -4.66 -9.01 -3.58
N SER A 92 -3.68 -8.31 -4.13
CA SER A 92 -3.50 -8.17 -5.59
C SER A 92 -2.05 -8.33 -5.98
N TYR A 93 -1.81 -8.92 -7.15
CA TYR A 93 -0.49 -9.21 -7.71
C TYR A 93 -0.21 -8.33 -8.93
N HIS A 94 0.99 -7.78 -9.03
CA HIS A 94 1.37 -6.82 -10.06
C HIS A 94 2.66 -7.24 -10.76
N THR A 95 2.68 -7.17 -12.10
CA THR A 95 3.82 -7.64 -12.89
C THR A 95 5.09 -6.81 -12.68
N GLY A 96 4.95 -5.54 -12.31
CA GLY A 96 6.05 -4.63 -12.04
C GLY A 96 6.36 -4.43 -10.55
N VAL A 97 7.38 -3.62 -10.30
CA VAL A 97 7.78 -3.20 -8.94
C VAL A 97 6.87 -2.09 -8.45
N ARG A 98 6.74 -1.93 -7.14
CA ARG A 98 5.94 -0.86 -6.51
C ARG A 98 4.53 -0.70 -7.12
N LEU A 99 3.84 -1.81 -7.37
CA LEU A 99 2.50 -1.91 -7.96
C LEU A 99 2.37 -1.34 -9.38
N SER A 100 3.48 -1.22 -10.12
CA SER A 100 3.43 -0.86 -11.53
C SER A 100 3.08 -2.07 -12.40
N GLY A 101 2.70 -1.81 -13.66
CA GLY A 101 2.39 -2.87 -14.63
C GLY A 101 0.97 -3.40 -14.48
N ASP A 102 0.75 -4.61 -14.99
CA ASP A 102 -0.57 -5.23 -15.03
C ASP A 102 -0.92 -5.88 -13.69
N ALA A 103 -2.14 -5.68 -13.23
CA ALA A 103 -2.71 -6.44 -12.14
C ALA A 103 -3.15 -7.82 -12.66
N LEU A 104 -2.57 -8.89 -12.11
CA LEU A 104 -2.85 -10.27 -12.54
C LEU A 104 -4.14 -10.82 -11.92
N SER A 105 -4.39 -10.52 -10.65
CA SER A 105 -5.64 -10.83 -9.95
C SER A 105 -5.85 -9.85 -8.78
N THR A 106 -7.09 -9.76 -8.32
CA THR A 106 -7.46 -9.15 -7.03
C THR A 106 -8.42 -10.11 -6.34
N GLU A 107 -8.05 -10.52 -5.14
CA GLU A 107 -8.76 -11.51 -4.36
C GLU A 107 -9.15 -10.91 -3.00
N GLY A 108 -10.39 -11.18 -2.56
CA GLY A 108 -10.82 -10.91 -1.20
C GLY A 108 -10.36 -12.06 -0.30
N VAL A 109 -9.14 -11.96 0.22
CA VAL A 109 -8.51 -13.02 1.03
C VAL A 109 -8.83 -12.78 2.50
N ILE A 110 -10.13 -12.80 2.87
CA ILE A 110 -10.53 -12.59 4.27
C ILE A 110 -10.18 -13.85 5.08
N GLY A 111 -9.01 -13.81 5.71
CA GLY A 111 -8.54 -14.85 6.63
C GLY A 111 -9.00 -14.64 8.08
N PRO A 112 -8.76 -15.62 8.97
CA PRO A 112 -8.89 -15.41 10.42
C PRO A 112 -7.84 -14.41 10.92
N PHE A 113 -8.05 -13.88 12.12
CA PHE A 113 -7.02 -13.13 12.82
C PHE A 113 -5.94 -14.07 13.33
N GLU A 114 -4.68 -13.69 13.12
CA GLU A 114 -3.50 -14.43 13.58
C GLU A 114 -2.61 -13.52 14.43
N PRO A 115 -1.94 -14.04 15.47
CA PRO A 115 -0.97 -13.27 16.26
C PRO A 115 0.14 -12.72 15.38
N VAL A 116 0.58 -11.50 15.65
CA VAL A 116 1.72 -10.90 14.92
C VAL A 116 3.03 -11.21 15.65
N PRO A 117 3.93 -12.04 15.09
CA PRO A 117 5.18 -12.37 15.75
C PRO A 117 6.13 -11.16 15.80
N PRO A 118 6.87 -10.96 16.90
CA PRO A 118 7.90 -9.93 17.00
C PRO A 118 8.95 -10.05 15.89
N GLU A 119 9.65 -8.94 15.60
CA GLU A 119 10.71 -8.85 14.59
C GLU A 119 10.28 -9.17 13.14
N THR A 120 8.98 -9.34 12.87
CA THR A 120 8.46 -9.48 11.51
C THR A 120 8.23 -8.12 10.84
N PRO A 121 8.19 -8.04 9.50
CA PRO A 121 7.76 -6.83 8.80
C PRO A 121 6.38 -6.36 9.24
N ILE A 122 5.47 -7.32 9.49
CA ILE A 122 4.10 -7.05 9.92
C ILE A 122 4.06 -6.46 11.32
N PHE A 123 4.94 -6.90 12.23
CA PHE A 123 5.08 -6.28 13.56
C PHE A 123 5.48 -4.81 13.46
N LYS A 124 6.43 -4.47 12.58
CA LYS A 124 6.82 -3.06 12.35
C LYS A 124 5.68 -2.24 11.75
N ILE A 125 4.90 -2.82 10.83
CA ILE A 125 3.69 -2.18 10.28
C ILE A 125 2.67 -1.95 11.39
N MET A 126 2.39 -2.95 12.23
CA MET A 126 1.44 -2.84 13.34
C MET A 126 1.81 -1.68 14.28
N ARG A 127 3.10 -1.49 14.58
CA ARG A 127 3.57 -0.36 15.40
C ARG A 127 3.33 1.02 14.80
N LEU A 128 3.13 1.12 13.49
CA LEU A 128 2.78 2.38 12.81
C LEU A 128 1.26 2.56 12.70
N VAL A 129 0.50 1.47 12.73
CA VAL A 129 -0.95 1.47 12.50
C VAL A 129 -1.75 1.67 13.80
N CYS A 130 -1.23 1.25 14.96
CA CYS A 130 -2.02 1.08 16.20
C CYS A 130 -1.99 2.22 17.24
#